data_AF-A0A914ZF53-F1
#
_entry.id   AF-A0A914ZF53-F1
#
_cell.length_a   1.000
_cell.length_b   1.000
_cell.length_c   1.000
_cell.angle_alpha   90.00
_cell.angle_beta   90.00
_cell.angle_gamma   90.00
#
_symmetry.space_group_name_H-M   'P 1'
#
loop_
_entity.id
_entity.type
_entity.pdbx_description
1 polymer ?
#
loop_
_entity_poly.entity_id
_entity_poly.type
_entity_poly.pdbx_seq_one_letter_code
_entity_poly.pdbx_strand_id
1 'polypeptide(L)'
;MGHGHQEPFKIPNYTIYNNYRDFPELAAHEQRLAQIGLKDPWIRNYVYLYDKNYPHVEGQWPHFKKLILRGWKGGVLFAATVIAAEEGYSYYKYGHTSWDAHH
;
A
#
# COMPACT_ATOMS: atom_id res chain seq x y z
N MET A 1 40.33 -26.03 -10.39
CA MET A 1 39.58 -24.91 -11.00
C MET A 1 38.37 -24.67 -10.12
N GLY A 2 38.35 -23.56 -9.37
CA GLY A 2 37.38 -23.33 -8.30
C GLY A 2 35.99 -23.02 -8.83
N HIS A 3 34.99 -23.75 -8.33
CA HIS A 3 33.58 -23.47 -8.58
C HIS A 3 33.19 -22.15 -7.90
N GLY A 4 32.82 -21.14 -8.70
CA GLY A 4 32.38 -19.85 -8.20
C GLY A 4 31.06 -20.00 -7.44
N HIS A 5 31.11 -19.77 -6.13
CA HIS A 5 29.93 -19.55 -5.30
C HIS A 5 29.25 -18.25 -5.77
N GLN A 6 28.35 -18.33 -6.75
CA GLN A 6 27.42 -17.24 -6.99
C GLN A 6 26.41 -17.26 -5.85
N GLU A 7 26.39 -16.20 -5.05
CA GLU A 7 25.36 -16.03 -4.04
C GLU A 7 23.97 -16.05 -4.72
N PRO A 8 22.96 -16.69 -4.10
CA PRO A 8 21.66 -16.91 -4.71
C PRO A 8 20.84 -15.63 -4.92
N PHE A 9 21.33 -14.47 -4.46
CA PHE A 9 20.70 -13.17 -4.62
C PHE A 9 21.71 -12.12 -5.08
N LYS A 10 21.22 -11.18 -5.89
CA LYS A 10 22.02 -10.02 -6.33
C LYS A 10 21.81 -8.87 -5.35
N ILE A 11 22.85 -8.51 -4.60
CA ILE A 11 22.82 -7.35 -3.72
C ILE A 11 22.76 -6.08 -4.60
N PRO A 12 21.76 -5.19 -4.41
CA PRO A 12 21.66 -3.97 -5.18
C PRO A 12 22.81 -3.00 -4.84
N ASN A 13 23.15 -2.11 -5.78
CA ASN A 13 24.18 -1.10 -5.55
C ASN A 13 23.77 -0.15 -4.42
N TYR A 14 24.68 0.13 -3.48
CA TYR A 14 24.44 1.01 -2.34
C TYR A 14 23.95 2.42 -2.71
N THR A 15 24.23 2.89 -3.94
CA THR A 15 23.81 4.22 -4.41
C THR A 15 22.30 4.43 -4.41
N ILE A 16 21.50 3.35 -4.38
CA ILE A 16 20.04 3.43 -4.27
C ILE A 16 19.58 4.16 -3.00
N TYR A 17 20.40 4.20 -1.94
CA TYR A 17 20.08 4.85 -0.66
C TYR A 17 20.61 6.29 -0.55
N ASN A 18 21.11 6.88 -1.65
CA ASN A 18 21.54 8.29 -1.66
C ASN A 18 20.36 9.26 -1.67
N ASN A 19 19.13 8.77 -1.84
CA ASN A 19 17.88 9.52 -1.87
C ASN A 19 17.28 9.82 -0.48
N TYR A 20 18.09 9.80 0.59
CA TYR A 20 17.60 10.00 1.96
C TYR A 20 16.87 11.34 2.18
N ARG A 21 17.14 12.35 1.34
CA ARG A 21 16.47 13.67 1.40
C ARG A 21 15.04 13.67 0.85
N ASP A 22 14.65 12.64 0.12
CA ASP A 22 13.29 12.50 -0.41
C ASP A 22 12.29 12.06 0.67
N PHE A 23 12.81 11.59 1.81
CA PHE A 23 12.02 11.16 2.96
C PHE A 23 11.93 12.31 3.97
N PRO A 24 10.72 12.83 4.25
CA PRO A 24 10.57 14.02 5.08
C PRO A 24 11.10 13.83 6.50
N GLU A 25 11.03 12.62 7.05
CA GLU A 25 11.52 12.28 8.38
C GLU A 25 13.05 12.40 8.47
N LEU A 26 13.76 11.87 7.47
CA LEU A 26 15.22 11.90 7.40
C LEU A 26 15.72 13.30 7.02
N ALA A 27 15.05 13.99 6.10
CA ALA A 27 15.37 15.38 5.78
C ALA A 27 15.21 16.30 7.00
N ALA A 28 14.14 16.13 7.79
CA ALA A 28 13.95 16.86 9.03
C ALA A 28 15.01 16.50 10.09
N HIS A 29 15.46 15.24 10.14
CA HIS A 29 16.55 14.82 11.03
C HIS A 29 17.89 15.48 10.64
N GLU A 30 18.25 15.48 9.35
CA GLU A 30 19.44 16.18 8.83
C GLU A 30 19.38 17.66 9.19
N GLN A 31 18.23 18.32 9.00
CA GLN A 31 18.04 19.74 9.34
C GLN A 31 18.20 20.00 10.84
N ARG A 32 17.61 19.17 11.72
CA ARG A 32 17.74 19.33 13.18
C ARG A 32 19.19 19.16 13.64
N LEU A 33 19.93 18.21 13.06
CA LEU A 33 21.35 18.05 13.37
C LEU A 33 22.18 19.22 12.84
N ALA A 34 21.88 19.69 11.63
CA ALA A 34 22.57 20.84 11.05
C ALA A 34 22.37 22.12 11.87
N GLN A 35 21.20 22.32 12.49
CA GLN A 35 20.94 23.46 13.39
C GLN A 35 21.87 23.50 14.60
N ILE A 36 22.37 22.34 15.06
CA ILE A 36 23.33 22.23 16.16
C ILE A 36 24.77 21.98 15.67
N GLY A 37 25.02 22.12 14.36
CA GLY A 37 26.33 21.92 13.75
C GLY A 37 26.78 20.45 13.66
N LEU A 38 25.86 19.50 13.84
CA LEU A 38 26.13 18.06 13.75
C LEU A 38 25.68 17.48 12.41
N LYS A 39 26.24 16.32 12.07
CA LYS A 39 25.89 15.53 10.89
C LYS A 39 25.87 14.05 11.24
N ASP A 40 24.82 13.35 10.82
CA ASP A 40 24.75 11.88 10.94
C ASP A 40 25.42 11.20 9.72
N PRO A 41 26.54 10.45 9.91
CA PRO A 41 27.20 9.72 8.83
C PRO A 41 26.43 8.45 8.40
N TRP A 42 25.52 7.95 9.24
CA TRP A 42 24.78 6.70 9.04
C TRP A 42 23.39 6.89 8.45
N ILE A 43 22.98 8.13 8.17
CA ILE A 43 21.63 8.46 7.69
C ILE A 43 21.19 7.62 6.48
N ARG A 44 22.12 7.30 5.58
CA ARG A 44 21.86 6.45 4.39
C ARG A 44 21.52 5.01 4.75
N ASN A 45 22.06 4.49 5.85
CA ASN A 45 21.80 3.12 6.31
C ASN A 45 20.35 2.96 6.78
N TYR A 46 19.70 4.02 7.24
CA TYR A 46 18.32 3.95 7.74
C TYR A 46 17.27 4.14 6.64
N VAL A 47 17.66 4.52 5.43
CA VAL A 47 16.75 4.86 4.33
C VAL A 47 15.76 3.74 4.02
N TYR A 48 16.21 2.48 4.04
CA TYR A 48 15.35 1.34 3.75
C TYR A 48 14.18 1.22 4.73
N LEU A 49 14.32 1.72 5.96
CA LEU A 49 13.24 1.73 6.94
C LEU A 49 12.16 2.73 6.54
N TYR A 50 12.51 3.86 5.92
CA TYR A 50 11.58 4.93 5.57
C TYR A 50 10.94 4.76 4.19
N ASP A 51 11.08 3.61 3.55
CA ASP A 51 10.41 3.35 2.29
C ASP A 51 8.88 3.44 2.44
N LYS A 52 8.23 4.10 1.47
CA LYS A 52 6.78 4.40 1.45
C LYS A 52 5.91 3.14 1.44
N ASN A 53 6.50 2.00 1.13
CA ASN A 53 5.86 0.69 1.13
C ASN A 53 5.63 0.15 2.55
N TYR A 54 6.28 0.70 3.57
CA TYR A 54 6.13 0.22 4.93
C TYR A 54 4.95 0.87 5.68
N PRO A 55 4.22 0.10 6.51
CA PRO A 55 3.05 0.58 7.24
C PRO A 55 3.31 1.79 8.15
N HIS A 56 4.53 1.89 8.71
CA HIS A 56 4.90 2.98 9.61
C HIS A 56 5.21 4.29 8.88
N VAL A 57 5.34 4.27 7.55
CA VAL A 57 5.56 5.45 6.68
C VAL A 57 4.27 5.88 5.98
N GLU A 58 3.44 4.90 5.57
CA GLU A 58 2.16 5.12 4.85
C GLU A 58 1.12 5.90 5.69
N GLY A 59 1.41 6.13 6.98
CA GLY A 59 0.54 6.84 7.92
C GLY A 59 -0.60 5.96 8.41
N GLN A 60 -1.03 6.17 9.66
CA GLN A 60 -2.03 5.29 10.30
C GLN A 60 -3.38 5.27 9.55
N TRP A 61 -3.81 6.43 9.02
CA TRP A 61 -5.11 6.55 8.36
C TRP A 61 -5.17 5.96 6.95
N PRO A 62 -4.22 6.23 6.03
CA PRO A 62 -4.17 5.54 4.74
C PRO A 62 -4.02 4.03 4.90
N HIS A 63 -3.19 3.57 5.86
CA HIS A 63 -3.04 2.15 6.16
C HIS A 63 -4.36 1.53 6.65
N PHE A 64 -5.07 2.19 7.57
CA PHE A 64 -6.38 1.75 8.04
C PHE A 64 -7.40 1.64 6.89
N LYS A 65 -7.50 2.66 6.04
CA LYS A 65 -8.38 2.62 4.85
C LYS A 65 -8.04 1.46 3.93
N LYS A 66 -6.75 1.22 3.70
CA LYS A 66 -6.26 0.11 2.86
C LYS A 66 -6.61 -1.25 3.44
N LEU A 67 -6.65 -1.40 4.76
CA LEU A 67 -7.08 -2.64 5.42
C LEU A 67 -8.60 -2.85 5.32
N ILE A 68 -9.40 -1.84 5.67
CA ILE A 68 -10.87 -1.95 5.71
C ILE A 68 -11.49 -1.99 4.31
N LEU A 69 -11.02 -1.13 3.40
CA LEU A 69 -11.57 -1.02 2.05
C LEU A 69 -10.94 -2.02 1.08
N ARG A 70 -10.08 -2.94 1.57
CA ARG A 70 -9.49 -3.98 0.72
C ARG A 70 -10.60 -4.90 0.22
N GLY A 71 -10.87 -4.84 -1.08
CA GLY A 71 -11.93 -5.63 -1.70
C GLY A 71 -13.30 -4.96 -1.74
N TRP A 72 -13.45 -3.73 -1.25
CA TRP A 72 -14.73 -2.99 -1.34
C TRP A 72 -15.29 -2.96 -2.76
N LYS A 73 -14.46 -2.65 -3.76
CA LYS A 73 -14.87 -2.63 -5.18
C LYS A 73 -15.37 -3.99 -5.68
N GLY A 74 -14.69 -5.07 -5.27
CA GLY A 74 -15.09 -6.44 -5.62
C GLY A 74 -16.39 -6.85 -4.94
N GLY A 75 -16.55 -6.51 -3.66
CA GLY A 75 -17.77 -6.74 -2.90
C GLY A 75 -18.98 -6.02 -3.48
N VAL A 76 -18.83 -4.73 -3.85
CA VAL A 76 -19.89 -3.96 -4.50
C VAL A 76 -20.27 -4.56 -5.85
N LEU A 77 -19.30 -4.96 -6.67
CA LEU A 77 -19.57 -5.61 -7.96
C LEU A 77 -20.32 -6.94 -7.77
N PHE A 78 -19.89 -7.75 -6.80
CA PHE A 78 -20.54 -9.01 -6.49
C PHE A 78 -21.99 -8.80 -6.03
N ALA A 79 -22.21 -7.89 -5.08
CA ALA A 79 -23.55 -7.56 -4.59
C ALA A 79 -24.47 -7.06 -5.71
N ALA A 80 -23.99 -6.15 -6.56
CA ALA A 80 -24.76 -5.64 -7.69
C ALA A 80 -25.09 -6.76 -8.70
N THR A 81 -24.17 -7.67 -8.94
CA THR A 81 -24.38 -8.83 -9.84
C THR A 81 -25.46 -9.76 -9.29
N VAL A 82 -25.42 -10.06 -7.98
CA VAL A 82 -26.42 -10.90 -7.32
C VAL A 82 -27.79 -10.24 -7.38
N ILE A 83 -27.89 -8.96 -7.01
CA ILE A 83 -29.15 -8.21 -7.06
C ILE A 83 -29.73 -8.22 -8.49
N ALA A 84 -28.92 -7.96 -9.51
CA ALA A 84 -29.38 -7.97 -10.89
C ALA A 84 -29.87 -9.36 -11.35
N ALA A 85 -29.21 -10.42 -10.90
CA ALA A 85 -29.60 -11.79 -11.21
C ALA A 85 -30.92 -12.19 -10.52
N GLU A 86 -31.07 -11.88 -9.24
CA GLU A 86 -32.29 -12.14 -8.45
C GLU A 86 -33.49 -11.39 -9.03
N GLU A 87 -33.30 -10.10 -9.28
CA GLU A 87 -34.35 -9.25 -9.81
C GLU A 87 -34.75 -9.63 -11.24
N GLY A 88 -33.77 -9.91 -12.10
CA GLY A 88 -34.01 -10.39 -13.46
C GLY A 88 -34.76 -11.72 -13.48
N TYR A 89 -34.41 -12.63 -12.56
CA TYR A 89 -35.14 -13.90 -12.40
C TYR A 89 -36.58 -13.68 -11.92
N SER A 90 -36.77 -12.81 -10.92
CA SER A 90 -38.09 -12.50 -10.39
C SER A 90 -38.99 -11.90 -11.46
N TYR A 91 -38.48 -10.93 -12.23
CA TYR A 91 -39.20 -10.32 -13.32
C TYR A 91 -39.57 -11.34 -14.41
N TYR A 92 -38.62 -12.20 -14.81
CA TYR A 92 -38.87 -13.22 -15.84
C TYR A 92 -39.93 -14.25 -15.42
N LYS A 93 -39.91 -14.69 -14.15
CA LYS A 93 -40.76 -15.79 -13.68
C LYS A 93 -42.11 -15.32 -13.14
N TYR A 94 -42.13 -14.22 -12.42
CA TYR A 94 -43.31 -13.73 -11.69
C TYR A 94 -43.89 -12.45 -12.30
N GLY A 95 -43.21 -11.82 -13.26
CA GLY A 95 -43.69 -10.61 -13.95
C GLY A 95 -43.55 -9.32 -13.15
N HIS A 96 -43.04 -9.40 -11.92
CA HIS A 96 -42.81 -8.29 -11.03
C HIS A 96 -41.50 -8.48 -10.27
N THR A 97 -40.95 -7.36 -9.83
CA THR A 97 -39.74 -7.34 -9.01
C THR A 97 -40.06 -7.64 -7.55
N SER A 98 -39.02 -7.92 -6.77
CA SER A 98 -39.15 -8.06 -5.32
C SER A 98 -39.55 -6.74 -4.64
N TRP A 99 -39.24 -5.60 -5.27
CA TRP A 99 -39.53 -4.27 -4.78
C TRP A 99 -41.01 -3.88 -4.94
N ASP A 100 -41.68 -4.40 -5.98
CA ASP A 100 -43.12 -4.19 -6.19
C ASP A 100 -43.99 -4.85 -5.10
N ALA A 101 -43.49 -5.87 -4.40
CA ALA A 101 -44.22 -6.56 -3.33
C ALA A 101 -44.23 -5.79 -1.99
N HIS A 102 -43.45 -4.71 -1.87
CA HIS A 102 -43.31 -3.91 -0.65
C HIS A 102 -44.08 -2.58 -0.68
N HIS A 103 -44.93 -2.36 -1.70
CA HIS A 103 -45.79 -1.18 -1.85
C HIS A 103 -47.28 -1.50 -1.71
#